data_AF-A0A537Z506-F1
#
_entry.id   AF-A0A537Z506-F1
#
_cell.length_a   1.000
_cell.length_b   1.000
_cell.length_c   1.000
_cell.angle_alpha   90.00
_cell.angle_beta   90.00
_cell.angle_gamma   90.00
#
_symmetry.space_group_name_H-M   'P 1'
#
loop_
_entity.id
_entity.type
_entity.pdbx_description
1 polymer ?
#
loop_
_entity_poly.entity_id
_entity_poly.type
_entity_poly.pdbx_seq_one_letter_code
_entity_poly.pdbx_strand_id
1 'polypeptide(L)'
;DRLLTEFGEADDKTFYGAQFDLGLARIDFPPGHGGLGGEPKLQEIVDTALEPIGRRGNWMRNAIGIGMCGPTIAARGTEEQKSRFLRPIFTAEEVWCQLFSEPGQGWSVANATLMNERVSIGGNVAPRGSGAIGRAVEVWKARADHEPVLRERLAGLWIEAEVLRLGNMRAQSLRQAGVPGPQGSLLKLGDAELGQRIVNFIVDLLGAHGMLSPGYEVGRDRDIERNDPIIAFLSSQATTIAGGTSQIMRNIIGERVLGLPREPGLDPNTPWSQIPRNT
;
A
#
# COMPACT_ATOMS: atom_id res chain seq x y z
N ASP A 1 5.07 -14.35 -22.92
CA ASP A 1 6.03 -15.11 -23.76
C ASP A 1 7.01 -14.23 -24.49
N ARG A 2 6.61 -13.48 -25.53
CA ARG A 2 7.53 -12.62 -26.31
C ARG A 2 8.44 -11.72 -25.45
N LEU A 3 7.86 -10.99 -24.47
CA LEU A 3 8.62 -10.15 -23.53
C LEU A 3 9.72 -10.94 -22.80
N LEU A 4 9.41 -12.16 -22.35
CA LEU A 4 10.33 -13.00 -21.60
C LEU A 4 11.43 -13.56 -22.50
N THR A 5 11.06 -14.04 -23.69
CA THR A 5 12.02 -14.63 -24.64
C THR A 5 12.98 -13.60 -25.20
N GLU A 6 12.49 -12.40 -25.56
CA GLU A 6 13.32 -11.37 -26.19
C GLU A 6 14.09 -10.51 -25.18
N PHE A 7 13.55 -10.30 -23.97
CA PHE A 7 14.08 -9.32 -23.02
C PHE A 7 14.33 -9.85 -21.61
N GLY A 8 14.05 -11.12 -21.29
CA GLY A 8 14.14 -11.64 -19.91
C GLY A 8 15.48 -11.40 -19.20
N GLU A 9 16.58 -11.41 -19.96
CA GLU A 9 17.94 -11.18 -19.47
C GLU A 9 18.41 -9.71 -19.61
N ALA A 10 17.57 -8.81 -20.12
CA ALA A 10 17.93 -7.41 -20.33
C ALA A 10 18.09 -6.65 -19.00
N ASP A 11 18.77 -5.50 -19.03
CA ASP A 11 18.76 -4.59 -17.89
C ASP A 11 17.34 -4.04 -17.61
N ASP A 12 17.10 -3.57 -16.39
CA ASP A 12 15.79 -3.11 -15.95
C ASP A 12 15.16 -2.06 -16.87
N LYS A 13 15.95 -1.09 -17.35
CA LYS A 13 15.43 -0.01 -18.20
C LYS A 13 14.95 -0.57 -19.53
N THR A 14 15.76 -1.44 -20.15
CA THR A 14 15.40 -2.11 -21.40
C THR A 14 14.19 -3.02 -21.22
N PHE A 15 14.15 -3.80 -20.14
CA PHE A 15 13.03 -4.70 -19.83
C PHE A 15 11.71 -3.94 -19.63
N TYR A 16 11.70 -2.94 -18.74
CA TYR A 16 10.47 -2.16 -18.47
C TYR A 16 10.04 -1.35 -19.69
N GLY A 17 11.00 -0.88 -20.51
CA GLY A 17 10.71 -0.24 -21.79
C GLY A 17 9.96 -1.18 -22.73
N ALA A 18 10.49 -2.38 -22.96
CA ALA A 18 9.83 -3.40 -23.79
C ALA A 18 8.46 -3.81 -23.24
N GLN A 19 8.35 -3.98 -21.91
CA GLN A 19 7.07 -4.27 -21.26
C GLN A 19 6.02 -3.18 -21.53
N PHE A 20 6.41 -1.91 -21.45
CA PHE A 20 5.53 -0.79 -21.78
C PHE A 20 5.16 -0.78 -23.26
N ASP A 21 6.13 -0.91 -24.15
CA ASP A 21 5.93 -0.82 -25.60
C ASP A 21 5.08 -1.99 -26.14
N LEU A 22 5.09 -3.13 -25.46
CA LEU A 22 4.21 -4.28 -25.73
C LEU A 22 2.79 -4.14 -25.12
N GLY A 23 2.49 -3.06 -24.40
CA GLY A 23 1.20 -2.83 -23.76
C GLY A 23 0.99 -3.64 -22.47
N LEU A 24 2.07 -4.14 -21.86
CA LEU A 24 2.03 -5.03 -20.68
C LEU A 24 2.38 -4.30 -19.38
N ALA A 25 2.51 -2.97 -19.41
CA ALA A 25 2.77 -2.18 -18.21
C ALA A 25 1.53 -2.09 -17.33
N ARG A 26 0.38 -1.78 -17.94
CA ARG A 26 -0.94 -1.76 -17.32
C ARG A 26 -1.98 -2.14 -18.35
N ILE A 27 -2.53 -3.35 -18.29
CA ILE A 27 -3.43 -3.89 -19.33
C ILE A 27 -4.63 -2.97 -19.59
N ASP A 28 -5.13 -2.30 -18.54
CA ASP A 28 -6.24 -1.36 -18.57
C ASP A 28 -5.93 0.00 -19.22
N PHE A 29 -4.66 0.31 -19.47
CA PHE A 29 -4.29 1.56 -20.13
C PHE A 29 -4.58 1.50 -21.64
N PRO A 30 -4.73 2.65 -22.31
CA PRO A 30 -4.97 2.68 -23.74
C PRO A 30 -3.83 2.03 -24.55
N PRO A 31 -4.14 1.40 -25.71
CA PRO A 31 -3.13 0.97 -26.68
C PRO A 31 -2.16 2.10 -27.05
N GLY A 32 -0.86 1.79 -27.09
CA GLY A 32 0.21 2.76 -27.34
C GLY A 32 0.67 3.54 -26.10
N HIS A 33 -0.04 3.43 -24.98
CA HIS A 33 0.24 4.12 -23.71
C HIS A 33 0.55 3.17 -22.57
N GLY A 34 1.17 2.02 -22.88
CA GLY A 34 1.57 1.01 -21.88
C GLY A 34 0.50 -0.05 -21.59
N GLY A 35 -0.66 0.01 -22.24
CA GLY A 35 -1.72 -0.97 -22.09
C GLY A 35 -2.26 -1.54 -23.39
N LEU A 36 -3.22 -2.45 -23.26
CA LEU A 36 -3.93 -3.08 -24.39
C LEU A 36 -5.41 -2.66 -24.45
N GLY A 37 -5.86 -1.75 -23.57
CA GLY A 37 -7.27 -1.39 -23.41
C GLY A 37 -8.13 -2.53 -22.90
N GLY A 38 -7.52 -3.51 -22.21
CA GLY A 38 -8.19 -4.71 -21.73
C GLY A 38 -8.81 -4.55 -20.35
N GLU A 39 -9.45 -5.62 -19.87
CA GLU A 39 -9.98 -5.64 -18.50
C GLU A 39 -8.84 -5.64 -17.47
N PRO A 40 -8.92 -4.83 -16.39
CA PRO A 40 -7.86 -4.75 -15.38
C PRO A 40 -7.45 -6.09 -14.75
N LYS A 41 -8.39 -7.05 -14.65
CA LYS A 41 -8.12 -8.39 -14.08
C LYS A 41 -7.09 -9.18 -14.88
N LEU A 42 -6.91 -8.88 -16.16
CA LEU A 42 -5.93 -9.55 -17.03
C LEU A 42 -4.48 -9.18 -16.66
N GLN A 43 -4.27 -8.14 -15.84
CA GLN A 43 -2.95 -7.80 -15.32
C GLN A 43 -2.35 -8.95 -14.50
N GLU A 44 -3.17 -9.77 -13.85
CA GLU A 44 -2.73 -10.93 -13.06
C GLU A 44 -1.94 -11.93 -13.92
N ILE A 45 -2.31 -12.11 -15.19
CA ILE A 45 -1.61 -13.00 -16.13
C ILE A 45 -0.17 -12.51 -16.36
N VAL A 46 0.01 -11.20 -16.52
CA VAL A 46 1.33 -10.59 -16.69
C VAL A 46 2.12 -10.73 -15.39
N ASP A 47 1.52 -10.39 -14.27
CA ASP A 47 2.15 -10.42 -12.96
C ASP A 47 2.64 -11.82 -12.58
N THR A 48 1.83 -12.86 -12.80
CA THR A 48 2.20 -14.27 -12.58
C THR A 48 3.33 -14.72 -13.49
N ALA A 49 3.36 -14.25 -14.75
CA ALA A 49 4.44 -14.60 -15.68
C ALA A 49 5.78 -13.94 -15.31
N LEU A 50 5.75 -12.78 -14.62
CA LEU A 50 6.93 -12.04 -14.19
C LEU A 50 7.48 -12.48 -12.83
N GLU A 51 6.66 -13.14 -12.01
CA GLU A 51 7.03 -13.57 -10.65
C GLU A 51 8.29 -14.46 -10.59
N PRO A 52 8.46 -15.51 -11.44
CA PRO A 52 9.63 -16.39 -11.37
C PRO A 52 10.97 -15.71 -11.67
N ILE A 53 10.95 -14.57 -12.35
CA ILE A 53 12.15 -13.83 -12.77
C ILE A 53 12.40 -12.56 -11.96
N GLY A 54 11.58 -12.28 -10.95
CA GLY A 54 11.76 -11.14 -10.04
C GLY A 54 11.64 -9.76 -10.69
N ARG A 55 11.08 -9.64 -11.90
CA ARG A 55 11.02 -8.38 -12.66
C ARG A 55 9.82 -7.49 -12.32
N ARG A 56 9.56 -7.27 -11.02
CA ARG A 56 8.51 -6.36 -10.50
C ARG A 56 9.07 -5.17 -9.72
N GLY A 57 10.38 -4.93 -9.83
CA GLY A 57 11.10 -3.94 -9.02
C GLY A 57 10.77 -2.46 -9.33
N ASN A 58 10.23 -2.14 -10.51
CA ASN A 58 9.85 -0.77 -10.86
C ASN A 58 8.78 -0.20 -9.92
N TRP A 59 7.82 -1.02 -9.48
CA TRP A 59 6.81 -0.62 -8.50
C TRP A 59 7.44 -0.11 -7.21
N MET A 60 8.46 -0.80 -6.71
CA MET A 60 9.17 -0.38 -5.49
C MET A 60 9.96 0.91 -5.68
N ARG A 61 10.45 1.18 -6.90
CA ARG A 61 11.20 2.40 -7.20
C ARG A 61 10.29 3.62 -7.38
N ASN A 62 9.07 3.43 -7.89
CA ASN A 62 8.19 4.53 -8.29
C ASN A 62 6.71 4.28 -7.95
N ALA A 63 6.41 3.78 -6.75
CA ALA A 63 5.05 3.41 -6.34
C ALA A 63 4.04 4.57 -6.48
N ILE A 64 4.47 5.80 -6.21
CA ILE A 64 3.66 7.01 -6.36
C ILE A 64 3.38 7.30 -7.84
N GLY A 65 4.43 7.23 -8.68
CA GLY A 65 4.28 7.39 -10.13
C GLY A 65 3.37 6.33 -10.72
N ILE A 66 3.65 5.05 -10.49
CA ILE A 66 2.96 3.92 -11.15
C ILE A 66 1.57 3.66 -10.53
N GLY A 67 1.44 3.78 -9.22
CA GLY A 67 0.23 3.43 -8.49
C GLY A 67 -0.83 4.54 -8.45
N MET A 68 -0.46 5.79 -8.73
CA MET A 68 -1.35 6.93 -8.52
C MET A 68 -1.30 7.97 -9.64
N CYS A 69 -0.12 8.52 -9.94
CA CYS A 69 0.00 9.56 -10.97
C CYS A 69 -0.28 9.00 -12.38
N GLY A 70 0.31 7.85 -12.71
CA GLY A 70 0.14 7.15 -13.99
C GLY A 70 -1.32 6.86 -14.32
N PRO A 71 -2.10 6.19 -13.43
CA PRO A 71 -3.52 5.96 -13.64
C PRO A 71 -4.33 7.26 -13.82
N THR A 72 -3.97 8.33 -13.09
CA THR A 72 -4.62 9.63 -13.23
C THR A 72 -4.37 10.23 -14.61
N ILE A 73 -3.12 10.19 -15.09
CA ILE A 73 -2.72 10.68 -16.42
C ILE A 73 -3.36 9.81 -17.51
N ALA A 74 -3.38 8.48 -17.37
CA ALA A 74 -3.99 7.59 -18.34
C ALA A 74 -5.50 7.86 -18.48
N ALA A 75 -6.19 8.15 -17.37
CA ALA A 75 -7.62 8.39 -17.35
C ALA A 75 -8.02 9.82 -17.78
N ARG A 76 -7.20 10.84 -17.46
CA ARG A 76 -7.60 12.27 -17.57
C ARG A 76 -6.61 13.16 -18.33
N GLY A 77 -5.41 12.68 -18.59
CA GLY A 77 -4.38 13.45 -19.28
C GLY A 77 -4.70 13.64 -20.76
N THR A 78 -4.12 14.68 -21.35
CA THR A 78 -4.10 14.86 -22.81
C THR A 78 -3.21 13.81 -23.47
N GLU A 79 -3.32 13.62 -24.79
CA GLU A 79 -2.46 12.67 -25.51
C GLU A 79 -0.98 13.03 -25.41
N GLU A 80 -0.65 14.32 -25.36
CA GLU A 80 0.71 14.81 -25.15
C GLU A 80 1.20 14.43 -23.74
N GLN A 81 0.35 14.57 -22.72
CA GLN A 81 0.70 14.20 -21.34
C GLN A 81 0.89 12.69 -21.20
N LYS A 82 0.01 11.88 -21.79
CA LYS A 82 0.14 10.42 -21.78
C LYS A 82 1.45 9.98 -22.44
N SER A 83 1.72 10.49 -23.64
CA SER A 83 2.94 10.18 -24.40
C SER A 83 4.21 10.60 -23.67
N ARG A 84 4.18 11.76 -22.98
CA ARG A 84 5.35 12.30 -22.28
C ARG A 84 5.65 11.58 -20.97
N PHE A 85 4.63 11.22 -20.20
CA PHE A 85 4.82 10.85 -18.79
C PHE A 85 4.66 9.36 -18.51
N LEU A 86 3.78 8.63 -19.21
CA LEU A 86 3.46 7.25 -18.80
C LEU A 86 4.64 6.30 -18.93
N ARG A 87 5.42 6.42 -20.01
CA ARG A 87 6.60 5.57 -20.22
C ARG A 87 7.72 5.87 -19.20
N PRO A 88 8.18 7.13 -19.01
CA PRO A 88 9.19 7.43 -17.99
C PRO A 88 8.79 7.11 -16.56
N ILE A 89 7.50 7.24 -16.23
CA ILE A 89 6.95 6.80 -14.94
C ILE A 89 7.12 5.29 -14.79
N PHE A 90 6.73 4.51 -15.80
CA PHE A 90 6.74 3.05 -15.72
C PHE A 90 8.16 2.45 -15.73
N THR A 91 9.05 3.01 -16.55
CA THR A 91 10.47 2.59 -16.62
C THR A 91 11.30 3.05 -15.42
N ALA A 92 10.69 3.81 -14.50
CA ALA A 92 11.35 4.44 -13.35
C ALA A 92 12.52 5.37 -13.74
N GLU A 93 12.50 5.91 -14.97
CA GLU A 93 13.42 6.96 -15.41
C GLU A 93 13.08 8.31 -14.76
N GLU A 94 11.81 8.51 -14.43
CA GLU A 94 11.35 9.61 -13.59
C GLU A 94 10.68 9.04 -12.33
N VAL A 95 11.29 9.25 -11.16
CA VAL A 95 10.70 8.88 -9.87
C VAL A 95 9.88 10.05 -9.35
N TRP A 96 8.60 9.79 -9.08
CA TRP A 96 7.65 10.83 -8.71
C TRP A 96 7.39 10.81 -7.21
N CYS A 97 7.23 12.00 -6.65
CA CYS A 97 6.74 12.21 -5.31
C CYS A 97 5.39 12.92 -5.35
N GLN A 98 4.61 12.75 -4.30
CA GLN A 98 3.30 13.37 -4.17
C GLN A 98 3.45 14.63 -3.31
N LEU A 99 3.27 15.80 -3.91
CA LEU A 99 3.40 17.09 -3.21
C LEU A 99 2.04 17.77 -3.03
N PHE A 100 1.16 17.17 -2.24
CA PHE A 100 -0.16 17.73 -1.94
C PHE A 100 -0.18 18.75 -0.79
N SER A 101 0.95 18.95 -0.13
CA SER A 101 1.03 19.76 1.08
C SER A 101 1.87 21.01 0.87
N GLU A 102 1.29 22.17 1.20
CA GLU A 102 2.04 23.35 1.64
C GLU A 102 1.85 23.53 3.16
N PRO A 103 2.78 24.21 3.86
CA PRO A 103 2.59 24.56 5.27
C PRO A 103 1.21 25.22 5.50
N GLY A 104 0.36 24.56 6.30
CA GLY A 104 -0.97 25.06 6.67
C GLY A 104 -2.14 24.63 5.77
N GLN A 105 -1.90 24.05 4.58
CA GLN A 105 -2.98 23.68 3.64
C GLN A 105 -3.15 22.17 3.40
N GLY A 106 -2.31 21.33 4.04
CA GLY A 106 -2.36 19.88 3.83
C GLY A 106 -3.71 19.24 4.15
N TRP A 107 -4.49 19.77 5.08
CA TRP A 107 -5.71 19.12 5.59
C TRP A 107 -6.89 19.04 4.62
N SER A 108 -7.12 20.09 3.83
CA SER A 108 -8.23 20.16 2.87
C SER A 108 -7.96 19.28 1.64
N VAL A 109 -6.73 19.35 1.11
CA VAL A 109 -6.27 18.52 -0.02
C VAL A 109 -6.11 17.05 0.41
N ALA A 110 -5.62 16.80 1.62
CA ALA A 110 -5.54 15.44 2.17
C ALA A 110 -6.93 14.80 2.29
N ASN A 111 -7.98 15.50 2.70
CA ASN A 111 -9.29 14.85 2.85
C ASN A 111 -9.85 14.28 1.54
N ALA A 112 -9.59 14.91 0.40
CA ALA A 112 -10.02 14.39 -0.91
C ALA A 112 -9.07 13.29 -1.42
N THR A 113 -7.75 13.50 -1.34
CA THR A 113 -6.79 12.54 -1.90
C THR A 113 -6.56 11.32 -1.03
N LEU A 114 -6.62 11.47 0.30
CA LEU A 114 -6.53 10.35 1.23
C LEU A 114 -7.67 9.35 1.00
N MET A 115 -8.84 9.75 0.50
CA MET A 115 -9.87 8.74 0.15
C MET A 115 -9.38 7.78 -0.94
N ASN A 116 -8.69 8.28 -1.98
CA ASN A 116 -8.11 7.43 -3.03
C ASN A 116 -6.91 6.62 -2.51
N GLU A 117 -6.04 7.23 -1.71
CA GLU A 117 -4.87 6.55 -1.14
C GLU A 117 -5.28 5.43 -0.15
N ARG A 118 -6.32 5.65 0.67
CA ARG A 118 -6.86 4.65 1.60
C ARG A 118 -7.43 3.43 0.89
N VAL A 119 -8.01 3.63 -0.30
CA VAL A 119 -8.48 2.53 -1.16
C VAL A 119 -7.30 1.82 -1.82
N SER A 120 -6.19 2.51 -2.12
CA SER A 120 -4.98 1.88 -2.65
C SER A 120 -4.24 1.04 -1.58
N ILE A 121 -4.07 1.59 -0.38
CA ILE A 121 -3.39 0.92 0.75
C ILE A 121 -4.26 -0.20 1.33
N GLY A 122 -5.51 0.11 1.65
CA GLY A 122 -6.44 -0.80 2.32
C GLY A 122 -7.53 -1.34 1.41
N GLY A 123 -7.29 -1.51 0.11
CA GLY A 123 -8.29 -2.02 -0.82
C GLY A 123 -7.83 -3.15 -1.73
N ASN A 124 -6.57 -3.59 -1.61
CA ASN A 124 -6.09 -4.79 -2.28
C ASN A 124 -6.42 -6.02 -1.42
N VAL A 125 -7.06 -7.04 -2.01
CA VAL A 125 -7.39 -8.28 -1.28
C VAL A 125 -6.16 -9.17 -1.30
N ALA A 126 -5.42 -9.20 -0.20
CA ALA A 126 -4.29 -10.11 -0.07
C ALA A 126 -4.76 -11.59 -0.03
N PRO A 127 -3.97 -12.55 -0.57
CA PRO A 127 -4.23 -13.97 -0.40
C PRO A 127 -4.41 -14.36 1.07
N ARG A 128 -5.23 -15.38 1.32
CA ARG A 128 -5.45 -15.87 2.70
C ARG A 128 -4.15 -16.38 3.31
N GLY A 129 -3.85 -15.94 4.52
CA GLY A 129 -2.62 -16.34 5.22
C GLY A 129 -1.35 -15.73 4.64
N SER A 130 -1.44 -14.66 3.83
CA SER A 130 -0.27 -13.94 3.33
C SER A 130 0.06 -12.71 4.20
N GLY A 131 1.13 -11.99 3.86
CA GLY A 131 1.54 -10.78 4.56
C GLY A 131 2.03 -11.04 6.00
N ALA A 132 1.85 -10.06 6.88
CA ALA A 132 2.35 -10.11 8.25
C ALA A 132 1.80 -11.32 9.04
N ILE A 133 0.53 -11.69 8.85
CA ILE A 133 -0.05 -12.85 9.56
C ILE A 133 0.54 -14.17 9.06
N GLY A 134 0.80 -14.29 7.76
CA GLY A 134 1.51 -15.44 7.19
C GLY A 134 2.89 -15.61 7.82
N ARG A 135 3.62 -14.49 7.93
CA ARG A 135 4.93 -14.46 8.58
C ARG A 135 4.87 -14.88 10.04
N ALA A 136 3.87 -14.43 10.80
CA ALA A 136 3.69 -14.86 12.18
C ALA A 136 3.47 -16.38 12.31
N VAL A 137 2.72 -16.97 11.37
CA VAL A 137 2.52 -18.44 11.32
C VAL A 137 3.81 -19.17 10.95
N GLU A 138 4.62 -18.64 10.03
CA GLU A 138 5.93 -19.21 9.70
C GLU A 138 6.87 -19.22 10.90
N VAL A 139 7.01 -18.07 11.58
CA VAL A 139 7.85 -17.95 12.78
C VAL A 139 7.35 -18.90 13.87
N TRP A 140 6.04 -18.99 14.09
CA TRP A 140 5.45 -19.96 15.02
C TRP A 140 5.80 -21.41 14.68
N LYS A 141 5.64 -21.82 13.41
CA LYS A 141 5.95 -23.19 12.96
C LYS A 141 7.42 -23.54 13.12
N ALA A 142 8.31 -22.57 12.98
CA ALA A 142 9.75 -22.75 13.11
C ALA A 142 10.24 -22.87 14.56
N ARG A 143 9.42 -22.47 15.54
CA ARG A 143 9.75 -22.60 16.96
C ARG A 143 9.73 -24.05 17.42
N ALA A 144 10.66 -24.38 18.30
CA ALA A 144 10.69 -25.69 18.97
C ALA A 144 9.62 -25.80 20.06
N ASP A 145 9.17 -24.68 20.60
CA ASP A 145 8.22 -24.58 21.70
C ASP A 145 6.89 -23.93 21.27
N HIS A 146 5.79 -24.62 21.61
CA HIS A 146 4.43 -24.21 21.23
C HIS A 146 3.56 -24.03 22.48
N GLU A 147 3.86 -22.98 23.25
CA GLU A 147 3.09 -22.65 24.45
C GLU A 147 1.60 -22.34 24.13
N PRO A 148 0.65 -22.88 24.90
CA PRO A 148 -0.78 -22.67 24.64
C PRO A 148 -1.20 -21.20 24.57
N VAL A 149 -0.64 -20.34 25.44
CA VAL A 149 -0.97 -18.90 25.48
C VAL A 149 -0.51 -18.16 24.22
N LEU A 150 0.65 -18.52 23.67
CA LEU A 150 1.15 -17.92 22.42
C LEU A 150 0.36 -18.43 21.22
N ARG A 151 -0.06 -19.70 21.23
CA ARG A 151 -0.96 -20.26 20.23
C ARG A 151 -2.31 -19.54 20.21
N GLU A 152 -2.87 -19.25 21.38
CA GLU A 152 -4.12 -18.51 21.51
C GLU A 152 -3.98 -17.08 20.98
N ARG A 153 -2.91 -16.36 21.34
CA ARG A 153 -2.59 -15.03 20.79
C ARG A 153 -2.49 -15.06 19.26
N LEU A 154 -1.76 -16.02 18.69
CA LEU A 154 -1.65 -16.19 17.24
C LEU A 154 -3.01 -16.46 16.59
N ALA A 155 -3.84 -17.31 17.20
CA ALA A 155 -5.17 -17.62 16.70
C ALA A 155 -6.08 -16.37 16.69
N GLY A 156 -6.03 -15.55 17.73
CA GLY A 156 -6.75 -14.27 17.78
C GLY A 156 -6.33 -13.33 16.64
N LEU A 157 -5.03 -13.12 16.47
CA LEU A 157 -4.50 -12.28 15.39
C LEU A 157 -4.88 -12.82 14.00
N TRP A 158 -4.88 -14.15 13.82
CA TRP A 158 -5.30 -14.78 12.58
C TRP A 158 -6.78 -14.55 12.27
N ILE A 159 -7.65 -14.69 13.28
CA ILE A 159 -9.07 -14.43 13.14
C ILE A 159 -9.31 -12.98 12.72
N GLU A 160 -8.66 -12.02 13.38
CA GLU A 160 -8.78 -10.61 13.04
C GLU A 160 -8.28 -10.30 11.62
N ALA A 161 -7.18 -10.92 11.19
CA ALA A 161 -6.66 -10.78 9.83
C ALA A 161 -7.65 -11.32 8.78
N GLU A 162 -8.32 -12.44 9.08
CA GLU A 162 -9.33 -13.01 8.20
C GLU A 162 -10.60 -12.15 8.14
N VAL A 163 -11.04 -11.59 9.27
CA VAL A 163 -12.15 -10.63 9.30
C VAL A 163 -11.83 -9.41 8.45
N LEU A 164 -10.62 -8.87 8.55
CA LEU A 164 -10.17 -7.73 7.75
C LEU A 164 -10.10 -8.08 6.25
N ARG A 165 -9.57 -9.26 5.91
CA ARG A 165 -9.51 -9.75 4.52
C ARG A 165 -10.90 -9.90 3.90
N LEU A 166 -11.86 -10.48 4.62
CA LEU A 166 -13.25 -10.59 4.18
C LEU A 166 -13.92 -9.22 4.07
N GLY A 167 -13.61 -8.30 4.98
CA GLY A 167 -14.03 -6.90 4.91
C GLY A 167 -13.53 -6.20 3.64
N ASN A 168 -12.27 -6.44 3.27
CA ASN A 168 -11.66 -5.95 2.02
C ASN A 168 -12.36 -6.50 0.78
N MET A 169 -12.65 -7.80 0.73
CA MET A 169 -13.41 -8.41 -0.37
C MET A 169 -14.80 -7.76 -0.54
N ARG A 170 -15.52 -7.56 0.57
CA ARG A 170 -16.82 -6.90 0.56
C ARG A 170 -16.72 -5.46 0.06
N ALA A 171 -15.74 -4.70 0.55
CA ALA A 171 -15.55 -3.31 0.14
C ALA A 171 -15.14 -3.20 -1.33
N GLN A 172 -14.33 -4.12 -1.85
CA GLN A 172 -14.00 -4.20 -3.27
C GLN A 172 -15.24 -4.48 -4.12
N SER A 173 -16.07 -5.44 -3.73
CA SER A 173 -17.33 -5.77 -4.42
C SER A 173 -18.28 -4.57 -4.46
N LEU A 174 -18.45 -3.85 -3.34
CA LEU A 174 -19.28 -2.63 -3.29
C LEU A 174 -18.73 -1.52 -4.20
N ARG A 175 -17.40 -1.33 -4.25
CA ARG A 175 -16.78 -0.36 -5.16
C ARG A 175 -17.03 -0.71 -6.63
N GLN A 176 -16.90 -1.98 -7.00
CA GLN A 176 -17.19 -2.45 -8.36
C GLN A 176 -18.66 -2.25 -8.73
N ALA A 177 -19.58 -2.36 -7.77
CA ALA A 177 -21.00 -2.06 -7.95
C ALA A 177 -21.31 -0.54 -7.98
N GLY A 178 -20.31 0.34 -7.95
CA GLY A 178 -20.51 1.79 -7.99
C GLY A 178 -21.02 2.39 -6.69
N VAL A 179 -20.89 1.68 -5.56
CA VAL A 179 -21.26 2.16 -4.22
C VAL A 179 -19.98 2.50 -3.43
N PRO A 180 -19.36 3.67 -3.67
CA PRO A 180 -18.24 4.13 -2.85
C PRO A 180 -18.75 4.46 -1.44
N GLY A 181 -17.91 4.22 -0.43
CA GLY A 181 -18.28 4.52 0.95
C GLY A 181 -17.10 4.59 1.92
N PRO A 182 -17.39 4.80 3.21
CA PRO A 182 -16.38 5.03 4.24
C PRO A 182 -15.59 3.75 4.63
N GLN A 183 -15.87 2.61 4.00
CA GLN A 183 -15.24 1.32 4.32
C GLN A 183 -13.71 1.39 4.18
N GLY A 184 -13.17 2.18 3.24
CA GLY A 184 -11.72 2.35 3.10
C GLY A 184 -11.06 2.96 4.35
N SER A 185 -11.77 3.79 5.11
CA SER A 185 -11.23 4.38 6.35
C SER A 185 -11.20 3.36 7.48
N LEU A 186 -12.24 2.52 7.57
CA LEU A 186 -12.29 1.39 8.50
C LEU A 186 -11.20 0.36 8.20
N LEU A 187 -11.04 0.00 6.92
CA LEU A 187 -10.09 -1.02 6.49
C LEU A 187 -8.65 -0.58 6.69
N LYS A 188 -8.30 0.68 6.37
CA LYS A 188 -6.96 1.20 6.64
C LYS A 188 -6.68 1.29 8.15
N LEU A 189 -7.63 1.76 8.96
CA LEU A 189 -7.46 1.79 10.42
C LEU A 189 -7.19 0.38 10.96
N GLY A 190 -8.03 -0.58 10.57
CA GLY A 190 -7.87 -1.99 10.95
C GLY A 190 -6.54 -2.57 10.50
N ASP A 191 -6.13 -2.31 9.26
CA ASP A 191 -4.85 -2.80 8.70
C ASP A 191 -3.65 -2.24 9.46
N ALA A 192 -3.63 -0.94 9.76
CA ALA A 192 -2.54 -0.32 10.50
C ALA A 192 -2.41 -0.87 11.93
N GLU A 193 -3.52 -0.94 12.69
CA GLU A 193 -3.49 -1.36 14.10
C GLU A 193 -3.31 -2.88 14.25
N LEU A 194 -3.89 -3.67 13.34
CA LEU A 194 -3.67 -5.12 13.33
C LEU A 194 -2.25 -5.45 12.88
N GLY A 195 -1.76 -4.81 11.82
CA GLY A 195 -0.40 -5.00 11.33
C GLY A 195 0.65 -4.75 12.41
N GLN A 196 0.51 -3.65 13.16
CA GLN A 196 1.39 -3.34 14.29
C GLN A 196 1.34 -4.43 15.38
N ARG A 197 0.15 -4.91 15.77
CA ARG A 197 0.01 -5.99 16.76
C ARG A 197 0.62 -7.31 16.28
N ILE A 198 0.46 -7.65 15.01
CA ILE A 198 1.06 -8.87 14.43
C ILE A 198 2.58 -8.77 14.43
N VAL A 199 3.14 -7.64 14.01
CA VAL A 199 4.60 -7.46 13.96
C VAL A 199 5.20 -7.45 15.37
N ASN A 200 4.55 -6.81 16.34
CA ASN A 200 4.96 -6.89 17.75
C ASN A 200 4.98 -8.34 18.23
N PHE A 201 3.94 -9.12 17.90
CA PHE A 201 3.88 -10.54 18.24
C PHE A 201 5.01 -11.36 17.58
N ILE A 202 5.39 -11.05 16.33
CA ILE A 202 6.54 -11.68 15.68
C ILE A 202 7.83 -11.39 16.45
N VAL A 203 8.04 -10.14 16.87
CA VAL A 203 9.22 -9.76 17.67
C VAL A 203 9.20 -10.48 19.03
N ASP A 204 8.04 -10.55 19.71
CA ASP A 204 7.86 -11.33 20.95
C ASP A 204 8.26 -12.80 20.72
N LEU A 205 7.82 -13.41 19.61
CA LEU A 205 8.15 -14.79 19.25
C LEU A 205 9.62 -14.99 18.86
N LEU A 206 10.37 -13.95 18.51
CA LEU A 206 11.80 -14.10 18.21
C LEU A 206 12.68 -13.77 19.43
N GLY A 207 12.11 -13.11 20.43
CA GLY A 207 12.84 -12.65 21.61
C GLY A 207 14.01 -11.75 21.20
N ALA A 208 15.18 -11.97 21.81
CA ALA A 208 16.38 -11.18 21.53
C ALA A 208 16.83 -11.23 20.05
N HIS A 209 16.56 -12.32 19.33
CA HIS A 209 16.90 -12.42 17.90
C HIS A 209 16.08 -11.45 17.05
N GLY A 210 14.86 -11.10 17.47
CA GLY A 210 14.00 -10.16 16.77
C GLY A 210 14.48 -8.71 16.84
N MET A 211 15.51 -8.42 17.66
CA MET A 211 16.12 -7.10 17.78
C MET A 211 17.35 -6.91 16.88
N LEU A 212 17.82 -7.98 16.24
CA LEU A 212 19.02 -7.93 15.41
C LEU A 212 18.67 -7.30 14.06
N SER A 213 19.36 -6.21 13.72
CA SER A 213 19.35 -5.67 12.37
C SER A 213 20.39 -6.40 11.52
N PRO A 214 20.10 -6.70 10.25
CA PRO A 214 21.04 -7.40 9.38
C PRO A 214 22.29 -6.55 9.05
N GLY A 215 22.37 -5.28 9.47
CA GLY A 215 23.50 -4.37 9.25
C GLY A 215 23.18 -3.19 8.31
N TYR A 216 24.13 -2.26 8.14
CA TYR A 216 23.96 -0.97 7.45
C TYR A 216 24.58 -0.91 6.03
N GLU A 217 24.71 -2.04 5.34
CA GLU A 217 25.35 -2.04 4.01
C GLU A 217 24.46 -1.40 2.95
N VAL A 218 25.03 -0.46 2.19
CA VAL A 218 24.37 0.26 1.10
C VAL A 218 24.19 -0.68 -0.10
N GLY A 219 22.99 -0.68 -0.70
CA GLY A 219 22.70 -1.46 -1.92
C GLY A 219 22.10 -2.84 -1.69
N ARG A 220 21.63 -3.14 -0.48
CA ARG A 220 20.90 -4.39 -0.20
C ARG A 220 19.56 -4.45 -0.89
N ASP A 221 19.16 -5.68 -1.15
CA ASP A 221 17.86 -6.00 -1.72
C ASP A 221 16.74 -5.61 -0.75
N ARG A 222 15.90 -4.65 -1.14
CA ARG A 222 14.84 -4.09 -0.28
C ARG A 222 13.72 -5.08 0.02
N ASP A 223 13.62 -6.17 -0.74
CA ASP A 223 12.68 -7.25 -0.42
C ASP A 223 13.13 -8.06 0.81
N ILE A 224 14.44 -8.10 1.10
CA ILE A 224 14.98 -8.65 2.36
C ILE A 224 14.63 -7.74 3.53
N GLU A 225 14.70 -6.41 3.34
CA GLU A 225 14.35 -5.42 4.38
C GLU A 225 12.89 -5.52 4.82
N ARG A 226 11.96 -5.87 3.92
CA ARG A 226 10.53 -5.93 4.23
C ARG A 226 10.13 -7.18 5.03
N ASN A 227 10.88 -8.26 4.90
CA ASN A 227 10.70 -9.51 5.65
C ASN A 227 11.47 -9.53 6.96
N ASP A 228 12.33 -8.53 7.20
CA ASP A 228 13.07 -8.40 8.43
C ASP A 228 12.15 -7.94 9.58
N PRO A 229 12.08 -8.70 10.69
CA PRO A 229 11.21 -8.38 11.82
C PRO A 229 11.43 -7.00 12.43
N ILE A 230 12.68 -6.52 12.54
CA ILE A 230 12.96 -5.23 13.19
C ILE A 230 12.65 -4.07 12.26
N ILE A 231 12.92 -4.22 10.96
CA ILE A 231 12.56 -3.22 9.96
C ILE A 231 11.04 -3.12 9.81
N ALA A 232 10.35 -4.26 9.78
CA ALA A 232 8.88 -4.30 9.78
C ALA A 232 8.30 -3.62 11.04
N PHE A 233 8.89 -3.87 12.22
CA PHE A 233 8.47 -3.27 13.47
C PHE A 233 8.61 -1.74 13.44
N LEU A 234 9.77 -1.24 13.03
CA LEU A 234 10.02 0.20 12.90
C LEU A 234 9.11 0.85 11.86
N SER A 235 8.92 0.18 10.71
CA SER A 235 8.06 0.66 9.63
C SER A 235 6.58 0.69 10.00
N SER A 236 6.13 -0.22 10.87
CA SER A 236 4.73 -0.29 11.33
C SER A 236 4.27 0.95 12.10
N GLN A 237 5.20 1.74 12.65
CA GLN A 237 4.84 3.00 13.31
C GLN A 237 4.35 4.03 12.28
N ALA A 238 5.01 4.08 11.12
CA ALA A 238 4.67 5.04 10.06
C ALA A 238 3.30 4.77 9.42
N THR A 239 2.86 3.51 9.33
CA THR A 239 1.56 3.15 8.72
C THR A 239 0.36 3.66 9.52
N THR A 240 0.52 3.89 10.83
CA THR A 240 -0.52 4.53 11.65
C THR A 240 -0.71 6.01 11.35
N ILE A 241 0.25 6.64 10.65
CA ILE A 241 0.27 8.07 10.31
C ILE A 241 0.02 8.30 8.82
N ALA A 242 0.72 7.56 7.96
CA ALA A 242 0.63 7.66 6.50
C ALA A 242 -0.80 7.36 6.00
N GLY A 243 -1.24 8.03 4.94
CA GLY A 243 -2.60 7.86 4.41
C GLY A 243 -3.73 8.36 5.34
N GLY A 244 -3.39 9.13 6.38
CA GLY A 244 -4.29 9.66 7.40
C GLY A 244 -4.12 8.95 8.75
N THR A 245 -3.93 9.71 9.82
CA THR A 245 -3.63 9.13 11.14
C THR A 245 -4.78 8.28 11.68
N SER A 246 -4.49 7.31 12.54
CA SER A 246 -5.53 6.47 13.18
C SER A 246 -6.59 7.30 13.91
N GLN A 247 -6.21 8.44 14.50
CA GLN A 247 -7.12 9.38 15.16
C GLN A 247 -8.08 10.02 14.15
N ILE A 248 -7.56 10.50 13.03
CA ILE A 248 -8.40 11.07 11.97
C ILE A 248 -9.33 10.02 11.38
N MET A 249 -8.87 8.78 11.23
CA MET A 249 -9.70 7.69 10.76
C MET A 249 -10.86 7.40 11.72
N ARG A 250 -10.59 7.39 13.03
CA ARG A 250 -11.63 7.28 14.07
C ARG A 250 -12.65 8.41 13.98
N ASN A 251 -12.20 9.66 13.79
CA ASN A 251 -13.12 10.79 13.62
C ASN A 251 -14.00 10.64 12.37
N ILE A 252 -13.41 10.23 11.24
CA ILE A 252 -14.16 9.99 10.00
C ILE A 252 -15.19 8.86 10.18
N ILE A 253 -14.82 7.79 10.87
CA ILE A 253 -15.75 6.70 11.18
C ILE A 253 -16.88 7.22 12.10
N GLY A 254 -16.53 7.95 13.16
CA GLY A 254 -17.52 8.56 14.06
C GLY A 254 -18.51 9.45 13.33
N GLU A 255 -18.02 10.44 12.59
CA GLU A 255 -18.85 11.44 11.93
C GLU A 255 -19.61 10.88 10.72
N ARG A 256 -18.94 10.14 9.83
CA ARG A 256 -19.52 9.75 8.53
C ARG A 256 -20.14 8.36 8.51
N VAL A 257 -19.74 7.46 9.42
CA VAL A 257 -20.32 6.11 9.51
C VAL A 257 -21.36 6.05 10.62
N LEU A 258 -21.02 6.55 11.80
CA LEU A 258 -21.84 6.43 13.00
C LEU A 258 -22.75 7.64 13.24
N GLY A 259 -22.57 8.74 12.49
CA GLY A 259 -23.38 9.95 12.63
C GLY A 259 -23.12 10.72 13.94
N LEU A 260 -21.96 10.50 14.57
CA LEU A 260 -21.59 11.21 15.78
C LEU A 260 -21.33 12.69 15.49
N PRO A 261 -21.56 13.60 16.46
CA PRO A 261 -21.19 15.00 16.33
C PRO A 261 -19.70 15.15 16.00
N ARG A 262 -19.39 16.14 15.15
CA ARG A 262 -18.01 16.53 14.83
C ARG A 262 -17.27 16.92 16.11
N GLU A 263 -16.00 16.53 16.20
CA GLU A 263 -15.15 16.96 17.30
C GLU A 263 -15.12 18.50 17.39
N PRO A 264 -15.27 19.11 18.59
CA PRO A 264 -15.20 20.55 18.75
C PRO A 264 -13.83 21.06 18.26
N GLY A 265 -13.85 21.74 17.11
CA GLY A 265 -12.65 22.31 16.51
C GLY A 265 -12.53 23.81 16.81
N LEU A 266 -11.32 24.32 16.62
CA LEU A 266 -11.09 25.76 16.52
C LEU A 266 -11.77 26.31 15.26
N ASP A 267 -12.27 27.54 15.31
CA ASP A 267 -12.80 28.20 14.13
C ASP A 267 -11.70 28.26 13.04
N PRO A 268 -11.92 27.67 11.85
CA PRO A 268 -10.93 27.64 10.77
C PRO A 268 -10.49 29.02 10.28
N ASN A 269 -11.22 30.09 10.63
CA ASN A 269 -10.83 31.47 10.31
C ASN A 269 -9.92 32.10 11.38
N THR A 270 -9.66 31.42 12.49
CA THR A 270 -8.80 31.94 13.56
C THR A 270 -7.33 31.82 13.14
N PRO A 271 -6.57 32.92 13.09
CA PRO A 271 -5.13 32.87 12.81
C PRO A 271 -4.37 32.04 13.86
N TRP A 272 -3.32 31.33 13.44
CA TRP A 272 -2.50 30.48 14.33
C TRP A 272 -1.98 31.20 15.58
N SER A 273 -1.67 32.51 15.47
CA SER A 273 -1.21 33.34 16.58
C SER A 273 -2.26 33.59 17.67
N GLN A 274 -3.53 33.36 17.36
CA GLN A 274 -4.68 33.60 18.25
C GLN A 274 -5.24 32.30 18.83
N ILE A 275 -4.69 31.14 18.45
CA ILE A 275 -5.09 29.85 19.01
C ILE A 275 -4.52 29.74 20.43
N PRO A 276 -5.37 29.47 21.46
CA PRO A 276 -4.91 29.26 22.82
C PRO A 276 -3.87 28.14 22.88
N ARG A 277 -2.71 28.41 23.48
CA ARG A 277 -1.70 27.38 23.75
C ARG A 277 -1.90 26.84 25.16
N ASN A 278 -1.75 25.54 25.33
CA ASN A 278 -1.67 24.95 26.67
C ASN A 278 -0.44 25.56 27.37
N THR A 279 -0.70 26.27 28.46
CA THR A 279 0.31 26.69 29.44
C THR A 279 0.79 25.51 30.26
#